data_AF-A0A3M1HII6-F1
#
_entry.id   AF-A0A3M1HII6-F1
#
_cell.length_a   1.000
_cell.length_b   1.000
_cell.length_c   1.000
_cell.angle_alpha   90.00
_cell.angle_beta   90.00
_cell.angle_gamma   90.00
#
_symmetry.space_group_name_H-M   'P 1'
#
loop_
_entity.id
_entity.type
_entity.pdbx_description
1 polymer ?
#
loop_
_entity_poly.entity_id
_entity_poly.type
_entity_poly.pdbx_seq_one_letter_code
_entity_poly.pdbx_strand_id
1 'polypeptide(L)' 'MKTQPGRRHSFILRIWQEHAESSEEAPLWRGWIQHIGSGESTYLGGFQDLIAFVKHWAAPGKDKPQSPSD' A
#
# COMPACT_ATOMS: atom_id res chain seq x y z
N MET A 1 0.57 -24.79 22.58
CA MET A 1 0.08 -23.47 22.09
C MET A 1 0.39 -23.41 20.59
N LYS A 2 -0.62 -23.59 19.71
CA LYS A 2 -0.39 -23.45 18.26
C LYS A 2 -0.39 -21.96 17.94
N THR A 3 0.78 -21.37 17.69
CA THR A 3 0.89 -20.02 17.13
C THR A 3 0.17 -20.04 15.79
N GLN A 4 -0.98 -19.37 15.69
CA GLN A 4 -1.59 -19.12 14.38
C GLN A 4 -0.54 -18.38 13.54
N PRO A 5 -0.26 -18.80 12.30
CA PRO A 5 0.62 -18.03 11.44
C PRO A 5 0.07 -16.61 11.37
N GLY A 6 0.86 -15.62 11.76
CA GLY A 6 0.46 -14.22 11.72
C GLY A 6 -0.11 -13.91 10.34
N ARG A 7 -1.27 -13.22 10.30
CA ARG A 7 -1.93 -12.84 9.05
C ARG A 7 -0.92 -12.12 8.15
N ARG A 8 -0.69 -12.67 6.95
CA ARG A 8 0.26 -12.13 5.97
C ARG A 8 -0.49 -11.22 5.01
N HIS A 9 -0.09 -9.96 4.94
CA HIS A 9 -0.54 -9.03 3.90
C HIS A 9 0.45 -9.05 2.74
N SER A 10 -0.05 -8.98 1.51
CA SER A 10 0.76 -8.95 0.30
C SER A 10 0.39 -7.73 -0.53
N PHE A 11 1.39 -7.10 -1.13
CA PHE A 11 1.22 -5.86 -1.88
C PHE A 11 1.96 -5.96 -3.21
N ILE A 12 1.40 -5.36 -4.25
CA ILE A 12 2.13 -5.01 -5.48
C ILE A 12 2.47 -3.54 -5.39
N LEU A 13 3.75 -3.20 -5.58
CA LEU A 13 4.25 -1.83 -5.60
C LEU A 13 4.94 -1.56 -6.93
N ARG A 14 4.55 -0.47 -7.58
CA ARG A 14 5.22 0.09 -8.76
C ARG A 14 5.78 1.45 -8.37
N ILE A 15 7.04 1.70 -8.71
CA ILE A 15 7.74 2.96 -8.42
C ILE A 15 8.37 3.44 -9.72
N TRP A 16 8.25 4.73 -10.01
CA TRP A 16 8.87 5.39 -11.14
C TRP A 16 9.28 6.81 -10.77
N GLN A 17 10.11 7.42 -11.62
CA GLN A 17 10.42 8.84 -11.56
C GLN A 17 9.58 9.57 -12.59
N GLU A 18 8.96 10.68 -12.18
CA GLU A 18 8.42 11.67 -13.10
C GLU A 18 9.49 12.73 -13.33
N HIS A 19 9.67 13.12 -14.60
CA HIS A 19 10.53 14.25 -14.94
C HIS A 19 9.93 15.51 -14.33
N ALA A 20 10.74 16.29 -13.63
CA ALA A 20 10.34 17.61 -13.23
C ALA A 20 10.23 18.51 -14.48
N GLU A 21 9.30 19.47 -14.46
CA GLU A 21 9.04 20.35 -15.60
C GLU A 21 10.23 21.27 -15.90
N SER A 22 11.11 21.49 -14.92
CA SER A 22 12.35 22.25 -15.05
C SER A 22 13.58 21.35 -14.89
N SER A 23 14.63 21.64 -15.65
CA SER A 23 15.92 20.92 -15.56
C SER A 23 16.68 21.12 -14.25
N GLU A 24 16.20 22.03 -13.40
CA GLU A 24 16.79 22.35 -12.09
C GLU A 24 16.10 21.61 -10.93
N GLU A 25 14.93 21.02 -11.17
CA GLU A 25 14.18 20.29 -10.16
C GLU A 25 14.60 18.82 -10.09
N ALA A 26 14.69 18.30 -8.86
CA ALA A 26 14.97 16.90 -8.64
C ALA A 26 13.81 16.03 -9.17
N PRO A 27 14.09 14.88 -9.81
CA PRO A 27 13.06 13.96 -10.27
C PRO A 27 12.14 13.53 -9.13
N LEU A 28 10.83 13.57 -9.38
CA LEU A 28 9.83 13.27 -8.36
C LEU A 28 9.55 11.77 -8.35
N TRP A 29 9.78 11.14 -7.21
CA TRP A 29 9.44 9.73 -7.01
C TRP A 29 7.94 9.56 -6.84
N ARG A 30 7.37 8.72 -7.69
CA ARG A 30 5.95 8.37 -7.67
C ARG A 30 5.77 6.87 -7.60
N GLY A 31 4.55 6.48 -7.29
CA GLY A 31 4.23 5.08 -7.26
C GLY A 31 2.74 4.80 -7.33
N TRP A 32 2.47 3.50 -7.35
CA TRP A 32 1.15 2.95 -7.18
C TRP A 32 1.28 1.68 -6.37
N ILE A 33 0.39 1.51 -5.40
CA ILE A 33 0.35 0.34 -4.52
C ILE A 33 -1.03 -0.29 -4.55
N GLN A 34 -1.09 -1.62 -4.52
CA GLN A 34 -2.30 -2.39 -4.33
C GLN A 34 -2.12 -3.45 -3.25
N HIS A 35 -3.09 -3.58 -2.36
CA HIS A 35 -3.20 -4.71 -1.45
C HIS A 35 -3.89 -5.88 -2.16
N ILE A 36 -3.23 -7.03 -2.20
CA ILE A 36 -3.69 -8.19 -2.99
C ILE A 36 -4.94 -8.81 -2.40
N GLY A 37 -5.06 -8.84 -1.08
CA GLY A 37 -6.19 -9.50 -0.40
C GLY A 37 -7.52 -8.76 -0.59
N SER A 38 -7.50 -7.43 -0.68
CA SER A 38 -8.71 -6.61 -0.83
C SER A 38 -8.90 -6.04 -2.23
N GLY A 39 -7.84 -5.97 -3.04
CA GLY A 39 -7.82 -5.26 -4.32
C GLY A 39 -7.72 -3.74 -4.20
N GLU A 40 -7.76 -3.17 -2.98
CA GLU A 40 -7.65 -1.72 -2.76
C GLU A 40 -6.29 -1.21 -3.25
N SER A 41 -6.30 -0.06 -3.93
CA SER A 41 -5.09 0.55 -4.49
C SER A 41 -5.10 2.06 -4.41
N THR A 42 -3.91 2.67 -4.40
CA THR A 42 -3.75 4.13 -4.43
C THR A 42 -2.50 4.55 -5.19
N TYR A 43 -2.55 5.76 -5.75
CA TYR A 43 -1.37 6.48 -6.23
C TYR A 43 -0.54 6.98 -5.04
N LEU A 44 0.78 7.08 -5.23
CA LEU A 44 1.75 7.55 -4.26
C LEU A 44 2.44 8.79 -4.82
N GLY A 45 2.20 9.95 -4.21
CA GLY A 45 2.93 11.19 -4.46
C GLY A 45 4.34 11.17 -3.85
N GLY A 46 4.58 10.28 -2.89
CA GLY A 46 5.91 9.99 -2.36
C GLY A 46 5.92 8.85 -1.33
N PHE A 47 7.06 8.63 -0.69
CA PHE A 47 7.23 7.51 0.25
C PHE A 47 6.35 7.59 1.51
N GLN A 48 5.86 8.78 1.88
CA GLN A 48 4.96 8.92 3.03
C GLN A 48 3.60 8.25 2.79
N ASP A 49 3.09 8.33 1.56
CA ASP A 49 1.84 7.68 1.16
C ASP A 49 1.96 6.15 1.24
N LEU A 50 3.12 5.61 0.89
CA LEU A 50 3.41 4.17 0.98
C LEU A 50 3.34 3.70 2.44
N ILE A 51 4.00 4.44 3.34
CA ILE A 51 4.02 4.12 4.77
C ILE A 51 2.60 4.19 5.34
N ALA A 52 1.82 5.20 4.98
CA ALA A 52 0.44 5.34 5.41
C ALA A 52 -0.43 4.16 4.93
N PHE A 53 -0.30 3.76 3.66
CA PHE A 53 -1.04 2.64 3.08
C PHE A 53 -0.69 1.30 3.77
N VAL A 54 0.60 1.01 3.96
CA VAL A 54 1.02 -0.23 4.63
C VAL A 54 0.58 -0.25 6.09
N LYS A 55 0.67 0.88 6.81
CA LYS A 55 0.19 0.99 8.19
C LYS A 55 -1.32 0.77 8.30
N HIS A 56 -2.10 1.21 7.32
CA HIS A 56 -3.55 0.96 7.32
C HIS A 56 -3.87 -0.54 7.43
N TRP A 57 -3.15 -1.37 6.66
CA TRP A 57 -3.36 -2.82 6.61
C TRP A 57 -2.63 -3.58 7.73
N ALA A 58 -1.45 -3.12 8.13
CA ALA A 58 -0.67 -3.74 9.20
C ALA A 58 -1.19 -3.38 10.61
N ALA A 59 -2.12 -2.42 10.72
CA ALA A 59 -2.71 -2.02 11.99
C ALA A 59 -3.53 -3.18 12.61
N PRO A 60 -3.33 -3.49 13.90
CA PRO A 60 -4.15 -4.48 14.59
C PRO A 60 -5.64 -4.11 14.54
N GLY A 61 -6.49 -5.03 14.08
CA GLY A 61 -7.95 -4.95 14.30
C GLY A 61 -8.82 -4.39 13.17
N LYS A 62 -8.31 -4.16 11.96
CA LYS A 62 -9.13 -3.68 10.82
C LYS A 62 -9.86 -4.76 10.02
N ASP A 63 -9.47 -6.02 10.16
CA ASP A 63 -10.04 -7.13 9.38
C ASP A 63 -11.14 -7.86 10.15
N LYS A 64 -12.31 -7.23 10.28
CA LYS A 64 -13.53 -8.01 10.48
C LYS A 64 -13.85 -8.64 9.11
N PRO A 65 -13.94 -9.98 8.99
CA PRO A 65 -14.37 -10.56 7.73
C PRO A 65 -15.73 -9.96 7.39
N GLN A 66 -15.84 -9.31 6.23
CA GLN A 66 -17.15 -9.08 5.63
C GLN A 66 -17.72 -10.47 5.39
N SER A 67 -18.67 -10.86 6.24
CA SER A 67 -19.53 -12.00 5.96
C SER A 67 -20.08 -11.81 4.55
N PRO A 68 -20.01 -12.83 3.66
CA PRO A 68 -20.76 -12.77 2.43
C PRO A 68 -22.23 -12.57 2.82
N SER A 69 -22.88 -11.57 2.23
CA SER A 69 -24.34 -11.46 2.33
C SER A 69 -24.94 -12.69 1.67
N ASP A 70 -25.71 -13.41 2.49
CA ASP A 70 -26.68 -14.51 2.25
C ASP A 70 -26.22 -15.80 1.55
#